data_AF-A0A935MMN1-F1
#
_entry.id   AF-A0A935MMN1-F1
#
_cell.length_a   1.000
_cell.length_b   1.000
_cell.length_c   1.000
_cell.angle_alpha   90.00
_cell.angle_beta   90.00
_cell.angle_gamma   90.00
#
_symmetry.space_group_name_H-M   'P 1'
#
loop_
_entity.id
_entity.type
_entity.pdbx_description
1 polymer ?
#
loop_
_entity_poly.entity_id
_entity_poly.type
_entity_poly.pdbx_seq_one_letter_code
_entity_poly.pdbx_strand_id
1 'polypeptide(L)'
;MNEDFELEADFDFDEDLEKDLVGFDDDFDEELAEFEDFDEEFENVALRTAVMQKDNMIALLCIKTATVGAAICRVDPREDRPAVQIYDDAHAAVEWFTKSLRTSRKNGWNVIYDGLPLKG
;
A
#
# COMPACT_ATOMS: atom_id res chain seq x y z
N MET A 1 -18.29 32.20 19.68
CA MET A 1 -16.96 31.92 19.10
C MET A 1 -16.89 30.42 18.96
N ASN A 2 -17.25 29.92 17.79
CA ASN A 2 -16.93 28.57 17.34
C ASN A 2 -16.05 28.81 16.11
N GLU A 3 -14.80 28.38 16.19
CA GLU A 3 -13.87 28.39 15.06
C GLU A 3 -13.98 27.01 14.42
N ASP A 4 -14.73 26.93 13.32
CA ASP A 4 -14.75 25.77 12.46
C ASP A 4 -13.41 25.73 11.71
N PHE A 5 -12.64 24.68 11.96
CA PHE A 5 -11.35 24.41 11.33
C PHE A 5 -11.61 23.74 9.97
N GLU A 6 -11.66 24.53 8.89
CA GLU A 6 -11.68 24.03 7.52
C GLU A 6 -10.27 23.54 7.14
N LEU A 7 -10.17 22.25 6.82
CA LEU A 7 -8.94 21.57 6.44
C LEU A 7 -8.93 21.47 4.91
N GLU A 8 -8.41 22.50 4.23
CA GLU A 8 -8.06 22.40 2.81
C GLU A 8 -6.78 21.54 2.70
N ALA A 9 -6.98 20.26 2.38
CA ALA A 9 -5.91 19.39 1.96
C ALA A 9 -5.63 19.66 0.48
N ASP A 10 -4.66 20.54 0.21
CA ASP A 10 -4.06 20.67 -1.12
C ASP A 10 -3.32 19.36 -1.45
N PHE A 11 -4.04 18.48 -2.13
CA PHE A 11 -3.50 17.31 -2.81
C PHE A 11 -3.00 17.78 -4.17
N ASP A 12 -1.68 17.98 -4.31
CA ASP A 12 -1.05 18.18 -5.62
C ASP A 12 -1.17 16.85 -6.39
N PHE A 13 -2.21 16.76 -7.20
CA PHE A 13 -2.51 15.65 -8.10
C PHE A 13 -1.51 15.73 -9.26
N ASP A 14 -0.51 14.85 -9.29
CA ASP A 14 0.44 14.76 -10.40
C ASP A 14 -0.31 14.27 -11.65
N GLU A 15 -0.70 15.19 -12.55
CA GLU A 15 -1.42 14.90 -13.81
C GLU A 15 -0.69 13.90 -14.73
N ASP A 16 0.61 13.69 -14.52
CA ASP A 16 1.39 12.67 -15.23
C ASP A 16 1.04 11.23 -14.81
N LEU A 17 0.35 11.03 -13.68
CA LEU A 17 -0.08 9.69 -13.21
C LEU A 17 -1.32 9.15 -13.95
N GLU A 18 -2.14 10.02 -14.55
CA GLU A 18 -3.30 9.61 -15.36
C GLU A 18 -2.88 9.11 -16.74
N LYS A 19 -1.76 9.60 -17.27
CA LYS A 19 -1.31 9.28 -18.63
C LYS A 19 -0.78 7.86 -18.77
N ASP A 20 -0.30 7.29 -17.67
CA ASP A 20 0.09 5.88 -17.57
C ASP A 20 -1.11 4.93 -17.34
N LEU A 21 -2.35 5.42 -17.17
CA LEU A 21 -3.53 4.57 -17.02
C LEU A 21 -4.08 4.03 -18.35
N VAL A 22 -3.62 4.55 -19.50
CA VAL A 22 -4.23 4.28 -20.82
C VAL A 22 -3.50 3.18 -21.61
N GLY A 23 -2.55 2.45 -21.01
CA GLY A 23 -1.69 1.51 -21.73
C GLY A 23 -1.33 0.22 -20.99
N PHE A 24 -2.06 -0.16 -19.93
CA PHE A 24 -1.71 -1.29 -19.05
C PHE A 24 -2.68 -2.49 -19.13
N ASP A 25 -3.45 -2.65 -20.21
CA ASP A 25 -4.50 -3.68 -20.27
C ASP A 25 -4.07 -5.05 -20.85
N ASP A 26 -2.96 -5.20 -21.59
CA ASP A 26 -2.70 -6.48 -22.29
C ASP A 26 -1.63 -7.40 -21.65
N ASP A 27 -0.69 -6.87 -20.84
CA ASP A 27 0.36 -7.68 -20.19
C ASP A 27 0.05 -7.96 -18.70
N PHE A 28 -1.07 -7.46 -18.18
CA PHE A 28 -1.43 -7.57 -16.76
C PHE A 28 -2.21 -8.85 -16.44
N ASP A 29 -3.02 -9.32 -17.39
CA ASP A 29 -3.89 -10.49 -17.21
C ASP A 29 -3.10 -11.79 -17.07
N GLU A 30 -1.98 -11.92 -17.77
CA GLU A 30 -1.17 -13.16 -17.75
C GLU A 30 -0.36 -13.31 -16.45
N GLU A 31 0.06 -12.20 -15.83
CA GLU A 31 0.74 -12.20 -14.52
C GLU A 31 -0.27 -12.29 -13.36
N LEU A 32 -1.48 -11.72 -13.50
CA LEU A 32 -2.56 -11.81 -12.51
C LEU A 32 -3.13 -13.24 -12.38
N ALA A 33 -3.22 -13.97 -13.50
CA ALA A 33 -3.67 -15.36 -13.53
C ALA A 33 -2.77 -16.31 -12.71
N GLU A 34 -1.49 -15.97 -12.52
CA GLU A 34 -0.57 -16.75 -11.67
C GLU A 34 -0.77 -16.47 -10.15
N PHE A 35 -1.55 -15.45 -9.79
CA PHE A 35 -1.90 -15.08 -8.42
C PHE A 35 -3.35 -15.43 -8.03
N GLU A 36 -4.17 -16.00 -8.92
CA GLU A 36 -5.56 -16.41 -8.63
C GLU A 36 -5.68 -17.50 -7.54
N ASP A 37 -4.58 -18.20 -7.21
CA ASP A 37 -4.54 -19.16 -6.09
C ASP A 37 -4.44 -18.49 -4.70
N PHE A 38 -4.46 -17.16 -4.60
CA PHE A 38 -4.48 -16.44 -3.31
C PHE A 38 -5.89 -16.20 -2.74
N ASP A 39 -6.95 -16.53 -3.47
CA ASP A 39 -8.31 -16.05 -3.16
C ASP A 39 -9.08 -16.84 -2.09
N GLU A 40 -8.63 -18.04 -1.69
CA GLU A 40 -9.39 -18.88 -0.73
C GLU A 40 -9.22 -18.50 0.76
N GLU A 41 -8.36 -17.52 1.12
CA GLU A 41 -8.09 -17.16 2.54
C GLU A 41 -8.51 -15.74 2.96
N PHE A 42 -9.20 -14.97 2.10
CA PHE A 42 -9.62 -13.59 2.41
C PHE A 42 -10.84 -13.47 3.32
N GLU A 43 -11.44 -14.59 3.79
CA GLU A 43 -12.47 -14.53 4.83
C GLU A 43 -11.91 -14.13 6.22
N ASN A 44 -10.58 -14.13 6.39
CA ASN A 44 -9.94 -13.76 7.65
C ASN A 44 -9.10 -12.48 7.53
N VAL A 45 -9.19 -11.64 8.57
CA VAL A 45 -8.36 -10.44 8.79
C VAL A 45 -6.93 -10.65 8.29
N ALA A 46 -6.57 -9.94 7.23
CA ALA A 46 -5.24 -9.98 6.65
C ALA A 46 -4.31 -9.05 7.42
N LEU A 47 -3.19 -9.60 7.89
CA LEU A 47 -2.12 -8.90 8.57
C LEU A 47 -0.83 -9.18 7.82
N ARG A 48 -0.27 -8.15 7.19
CA ARG A 48 0.95 -8.29 6.40
C ARG A 48 1.90 -7.12 6.65
N THR A 49 3.17 -7.42 6.75
CA THR A 49 4.27 -6.48 6.99
C THR A 49 5.36 -6.74 5.99
N ALA A 50 5.76 -5.71 5.27
CA ALA A 50 6.94 -5.68 4.43
C ALA A 50 7.99 -4.76 5.03
N VAL A 51 9.23 -5.25 5.11
CA VAL A 51 10.40 -4.43 5.43
C VAL A 51 11.23 -4.28 4.18
N MET A 52 11.58 -3.03 3.88
CA MET A 52 12.28 -2.65 2.68
C MET A 52 13.59 -1.94 3.04
N GLN A 53 14.63 -2.19 2.26
CA GLN A 53 15.93 -1.57 2.42
C GLN A 53 16.37 -0.91 1.12
N LYS A 54 16.90 0.31 1.21
CA LYS A 54 17.57 1.00 0.12
C LYS A 54 18.76 1.76 0.69
N ASP A 55 19.97 1.48 0.18
CA ASP A 55 21.20 2.02 0.73
C ASP A 55 21.31 1.75 2.25
N ASN A 56 21.45 2.80 3.07
CA ASN A 56 21.48 2.72 4.53
C ASN A 56 20.12 3.07 5.19
N MET A 57 19.02 2.99 4.43
CA MET A 57 17.66 3.28 4.88
C MET A 57 16.83 2.00 5.00
N ILE A 58 15.96 1.97 6.03
CA ILE A 58 14.97 0.92 6.24
C ILE A 58 13.59 1.56 6.26
N ALA A 59 12.68 1.05 5.44
CA ALA A 59 11.28 1.44 5.40
C ALA A 59 10.37 0.26 5.78
N LEU A 60 9.19 0.58 6.28
CA LEU A 60 8.15 -0.38 6.64
C LEU A 60 6.86 -0.04 5.91
N LEU A 61 6.21 -1.08 5.38
CA LEU A 61 4.87 -1.00 4.83
C LEU A 61 4.06 -2.14 5.44
N CYS A 62 2.95 -1.84 6.10
CA CYS A 62 2.07 -2.87 6.62
C CYS A 62 0.61 -2.58 6.32
N ILE A 63 -0.18 -3.64 6.27
CA ILE A 63 -1.63 -3.61 6.11
C ILE A 63 -2.29 -4.44 7.21
N LYS A 64 -3.41 -3.92 7.70
CA LYS A 64 -4.35 -4.65 8.54
C LYS A 64 -5.75 -4.47 7.97
N THR A 65 -6.41 -5.56 7.59
CA THR A 65 -7.81 -5.52 7.19
C THR A 65 -8.74 -5.86 8.36
N ALA A 66 -10.02 -5.55 8.19
CA ALA A 66 -11.12 -5.86 9.08
C ALA A 66 -12.36 -6.14 8.21
N THR A 67 -13.45 -6.59 8.84
CA THR A 67 -14.70 -6.90 8.13
C THR A 67 -15.37 -5.68 7.48
N VAL A 68 -15.00 -4.46 7.89
CA VAL A 68 -15.63 -3.20 7.48
C VAL A 68 -14.63 -2.19 6.92
N GLY A 69 -13.41 -2.63 6.59
CA GLY A 69 -12.38 -1.73 6.04
C GLY A 69 -10.97 -2.20 6.32
N ALA A 70 -9.99 -1.34 6.12
CA ALA A 70 -8.58 -1.65 6.30
C ALA A 70 -7.75 -0.39 6.59
N ALA A 71 -6.52 -0.61 7.04
CA ALA A 71 -5.53 0.46 7.17
C ALA A 71 -4.18 0.00 6.63
N ILE A 72 -3.55 0.87 5.84
CA ILE A 72 -2.16 0.76 5.43
C ILE A 72 -1.34 1.75 6.26
N CYS A 73 -0.26 1.28 6.85
CA CYS A 73 0.70 2.13 7.56
C CYS A 73 2.06 2.05 6.87
N ARG A 74 2.67 3.21 6.66
CA ARG A 74 4.00 3.36 6.08
C ARG A 74 4.93 4.11 7.04
N VAL A 75 6.15 3.63 7.14
CA VAL A 75 7.26 4.33 7.79
C VAL A 75 8.36 4.47 6.75
N ASP A 76 8.52 5.66 6.18
CA ASP A 76 9.63 6.01 5.31
C ASP A 76 10.63 6.85 6.14
N PRO A 77 11.91 6.46 6.21
CA PRO A 77 12.91 7.20 6.99
C PRO A 77 13.23 8.61 6.45
N ARG A 78 12.71 8.97 5.27
CA ARG A 78 12.81 10.32 4.69
C ARG A 78 11.72 11.26 5.21
N GLU A 79 10.66 10.70 5.79
CA GLU A 79 9.52 11.43 6.34
C GLU A 79 9.66 11.52 7.86
N ASP A 80 9.28 12.66 8.45
CA ASP A 80 9.39 12.87 9.90
C ASP A 80 8.45 11.98 10.72
N ARG A 81 7.35 11.51 10.12
CA ARG A 81 6.29 10.77 10.80
C ARG A 81 5.76 9.62 9.96
N PRO A 82 5.32 8.51 10.59
CA PRO A 82 4.55 7.49 9.92
C PRO A 82 3.28 8.08 9.28
N ALA A 83 2.89 7.56 8.13
CA ALA A 83 1.61 7.87 7.52
C ALA A 83 0.69 6.66 7.57
N VAL A 84 -0.59 6.91 7.85
CA VAL A 84 -1.62 5.89 7.90
C VAL A 84 -2.74 6.30 6.95
N GLN A 85 -3.14 5.38 6.09
CA GLN A 85 -4.28 5.55 5.20
C GLN A 85 -5.33 4.51 5.54
N ILE A 86 -6.56 4.99 5.74
CA ILE A 86 -7.73 4.16 6.08
C ILE A 86 -8.54 3.98 4.80
N TYR A 87 -9.05 2.77 4.62
CA TYR A 87 -9.89 2.37 3.50
C TYR A 87 -11.19 1.80 4.05
N ASP A 88 -12.30 2.17 3.43
CA ASP A 88 -13.62 1.60 3.75
C ASP A 88 -13.81 0.20 3.13
N ASP A 89 -13.02 -0.12 2.10
CA ASP A 89 -13.00 -1.42 1.44
C ASP A 89 -11.67 -2.15 1.67
N ALA A 90 -11.76 -3.40 2.13
CA ALA A 90 -10.59 -4.22 2.44
C ALA A 90 -9.86 -4.70 1.18
N HIS A 91 -10.60 -5.02 0.10
CA HIS A 91 -10.00 -5.48 -1.15
C HIS A 91 -9.19 -4.36 -1.82
N ALA A 92 -9.75 -3.17 -1.93
CA ALA A 92 -9.04 -1.99 -2.44
C ALA A 92 -7.75 -1.72 -1.66
N ALA A 93 -7.75 -1.87 -0.33
CA ALA A 93 -6.54 -1.70 0.47
C ALA A 93 -5.47 -2.76 0.15
N VAL A 94 -5.87 -4.02 -0.05
CA VAL A 94 -4.93 -5.09 -0.44
C VAL A 94 -4.32 -4.82 -1.81
N GLU A 95 -5.11 -4.39 -2.78
CA GLU A 95 -4.63 -3.98 -4.11
C GLU A 95 -3.63 -2.83 -4.01
N TRP A 96 -3.97 -1.78 -3.25
CA TRP A 96 -3.09 -0.64 -3.03
C TRP A 96 -1.81 -1.00 -2.29
N PHE A 97 -1.87 -1.90 -1.31
CA PHE A 97 -0.70 -2.42 -0.62
C PHE A 97 0.24 -3.13 -1.61
N THR A 98 -0.32 -4.03 -2.44
CA THR A 98 0.44 -4.79 -3.45
C THR A 98 1.05 -3.86 -4.49
N LYS A 99 0.28 -2.88 -4.99
CA LYS A 99 0.76 -1.85 -5.92
C LYS A 99 1.89 -1.03 -5.30
N SER A 100 1.75 -0.61 -4.04
CA SER A 100 2.77 0.16 -3.30
C SER A 100 4.08 -0.62 -3.15
N LEU A 101 3.99 -1.92 -2.85
CA LEU A 101 5.16 -2.80 -2.72
C LEU A 101 5.86 -2.99 -4.07
N ARG A 102 5.09 -3.22 -5.15
CA ARG A 102 5.62 -3.35 -6.51
C ARG A 102 6.31 -2.06 -6.97
N THR A 103 5.68 -0.90 -6.76
CA THR A 103 6.28 0.40 -7.07
C THR A 103 7.54 0.65 -6.26
N SER A 104 7.55 0.27 -4.97
CA SER A 104 8.75 0.38 -4.13
C SER A 104 9.92 -0.44 -4.69
N ARG A 105 9.67 -1.68 -5.12
CA ARG A 105 10.67 -2.52 -5.81
C ARG A 105 11.20 -1.87 -7.08
N LYS A 106 10.31 -1.36 -7.95
CA LYS A 106 10.69 -0.63 -9.17
C LYS A 106 11.55 0.60 -8.86
N ASN A 107 11.31 1.27 -7.74
CA ASN A 107 12.06 2.42 -7.26
C ASN A 107 13.39 2.06 -6.55
N GLY A 108 13.81 0.80 -6.62
CA GLY A 108 15.09 0.32 -6.10
C GLY A 108 15.09 0.01 -4.61
N TRP A 109 13.93 -0.18 -3.98
CA TRP A 109 13.85 -0.74 -2.65
C TRP A 109 13.92 -2.27 -2.71
N ASN A 110 14.81 -2.86 -1.95
CA ASN A 110 14.91 -4.31 -1.78
C ASN A 110 13.97 -4.76 -0.65
N VAL A 111 13.08 -5.70 -0.92
CA VAL A 111 12.21 -6.27 0.13
C VAL A 111 12.99 -7.35 0.87
N ILE A 112 13.30 -7.09 2.15
CA ILE A 112 14.07 -8.01 2.99
C ILE A 112 13.19 -8.87 3.90
N TYR A 113 11.92 -8.50 4.05
CA TYR A 113 10.90 -9.26 4.74
C TYR A 113 9.54 -8.95 4.12
N ASP A 114 8.71 -9.97 3.97
CA ASP A 114 7.32 -9.84 3.54
C ASP A 114 6.53 -11.01 4.13
N GLY A 115 5.65 -10.73 5.09
CA GLY A 115 4.93 -11.78 5.81
C GLY A 115 4.12 -11.25 6.98
N LEU A 116 3.92 -12.09 7.99
CA LEU A 116 3.16 -11.77 9.19
C LEU A 116 3.81 -10.61 10.01
N PRO A 117 3.10 -10.02 10.99
CA PRO A 117 3.70 -9.02 11.86
C PRO A 117 4.98 -9.52 12.56
N LEU A 118 6.04 -8.71 12.54
CA LEU A 118 7.34 -9.04 13.17
C LEU A 118 7.26 -9.21 14.69
N LYS A 119 6.23 -8.63 15.32
CA LYS A 119 5.93 -8.75 16.73
C LYS A 119 4.42 -8.83 16.90
N GLY A 120 3.96 -9.83 17.64
CA GLY A 120 2.57 -10.05 18.06
C GLY A 120 2.49 -10.15 19.57
#